data_AF-A0A938AX82-F1
#
_entry.id   AF-A0A938AX82-F1
#
_cell.length_a   1.000
_cell.length_b   1.000
_cell.length_c   1.000
_cell.angle_alpha   90.00
_cell.angle_beta   90.00
_cell.angle_gamma   90.00
#
_symmetry.space_group_name_H-M   'P 1'
#
loop_
_entity.id
_entity.type
_entity.pdbx_description
1 polymer ?
#
loop_
_entity_poly.entity_id
_entity_poly.type
_entity_poly.pdbx_seq_one_letter_code
_entity_poly.pdbx_strand_id
1 'polypeptide(L)' 'MWCRGIRGATAVPQNSKDAIIAASRELLRQMVDANGVRIDDVACILFTTTPDLNA' A
#
# COMPACT_ATOMS: atom_id res chain seq x y z
N MET A 1 -16.25 -0.51 -18.78
CA MET A 1 -14.97 -0.90 -18.13
C MET A 1 -15.25 -1.15 -16.66
N TRP A 2 -14.73 -2.23 -16.07
CA TRP A 2 -15.00 -2.60 -14.67
C TRP A 2 -13.73 -2.41 -13.85
N CYS A 3 -13.84 -1.79 -12.68
CA CYS A 3 -12.73 -1.68 -11.74
C CYS A 3 -12.85 -2.78 -10.68
N ARG A 4 -11.71 -3.33 -10.24
CA ARG A 4 -11.63 -4.26 -9.11
C ARG A 4 -10.74 -3.65 -8.03
N GLY A 5 -11.23 -3.63 -6.79
CA GLY A 5 -10.43 -3.21 -5.65
C GLY A 5 -9.49 -4.32 -5.20
N ILE A 6 -8.22 -3.99 -4.97
CA ILE A 6 -7.23 -4.88 -4.36
C ILE A 6 -6.95 -4.35 -2.95
N ARG A 7 -6.98 -5.23 -1.94
CA ARG A 7 -6.72 -4.87 -0.54
C ARG A 7 -5.36 -5.41 -0.11
N GLY A 8 -4.63 -4.57 0.63
CA GLY A 8 -3.40 -4.92 1.31
C GLY A 8 -3.37 -4.28 2.70
N ALA A 9 -2.59 -4.87 3.60
CA ALA A 9 -2.31 -4.34 4.93
C ALA A 9 -0.89 -4.75 5.34
N THR A 10 -0.19 -3.88 6.06
CA THR A 10 1.13 -4.15 6.63
C THR A 10 1.24 -3.44 7.98
N ALA A 11 2.13 -3.92 8.85
CA ALA A 11 2.45 -3.30 10.12
C ALA A 11 3.88 -2.75 10.09
N VAL A 12 4.15 -1.73 10.89
CA VAL A 12 5.49 -1.16 11.03
C VAL A 12 6.01 -1.36 12.45
N PRO A 13 7.32 -1.61 12.63
CA PRO A 13 7.89 -1.82 13.95
C PRO A 13 7.99 -0.52 14.79
N GLN A 14 7.92 0.64 14.14
CA GLN A 14 8.01 1.94 14.79
C GLN A 14 7.27 3.03 13.99
N ASN A 15 6.66 3.99 14.69
CA ASN A 15 6.03 5.16 14.10
C ASN A 15 7.11 6.18 13.67
N SER A 16 7.73 5.93 12.52
CA SER A 16 8.70 6.82 11.89
C SER A 16 8.44 6.88 10.40
N LYS A 17 8.63 8.05 9.79
CA LYS A 17 8.45 8.27 8.35
C LYS A 17 9.15 7.21 7.49
N ASP A 18 10.40 6.89 7.79
CA ASP A 18 11.18 5.93 7.00
C ASP A 18 10.61 4.51 7.09
N ALA A 19 10.21 4.07 8.29
CA ALA A 19 9.59 2.76 8.49
C ALA A 19 8.23 2.66 7.75
N ILE A 20 7.42 3.71 7.81
CA ILE A 20 6.11 3.78 7.12
C ILE A 20 6.31 3.69 5.61
N ILE A 21 7.18 4.53 5.04
CA ILE A 21 7.45 4.54 3.60
C ILE A 21 8.04 3.20 3.13
N ALA A 22 8.98 2.62 3.88
CA ALA A 22 9.61 1.35 3.53
C ALA A 22 8.56 0.21 3.49
N ALA A 23 7.72 0.10 4.52
CA ALA A 23 6.71 -0.94 4.60
C ALA A 23 5.59 -0.75 3.56
N SER A 24 5.11 0.48 3.34
CA SER A 24 4.11 0.77 2.31
C SER A 24 4.63 0.44 0.91
N ARG A 25 5.89 0.77 0.62
CA ARG A 25 6.51 0.44 -0.68
C ARG A 25 6.61 -1.06 -0.90
N GLU A 26 7.04 -1.81 0.11
CA GLU A 26 7.13 -3.27 0.01
C GLU A 26 5.76 -3.91 -0.18
N LEU A 27 4.73 -3.44 0.56
CA LEU A 27 3.36 -3.89 0.39
C LEU A 27 2.85 -3.65 -1.04
N LEU A 28 3.02 -2.44 -1.58
CA LEU A 28 2.59 -2.11 -2.94
C LEU A 28 3.29 -2.98 -3.99
N ARG A 29 4.60 -3.22 -3.82
CA ARG A 29 5.37 -4.10 -4.71
C ARG A 29 4.81 -5.52 -4.71
N GLN A 30 4.57 -6.09 -3.53
CA GLN A 30 3.97 -7.42 -3.40
C GLN A 30 2.57 -7.49 -3.99
N MET A 31 1.74 -6.46 -3.79
CA MET A 31 0.39 -6.39 -4.37
C MET A 31 0.42 -6.35 -5.90
N VAL A 32 1.33 -5.58 -6.48
CA VAL A 32 1.54 -5.52 -7.93
C VAL A 32 2.02 -6.87 -8.46
N ASP A 33 3.05 -7.45 -7.85
CA ASP A 33 3.64 -8.72 -8.27
C ASP A 33 2.61 -9.87 -8.19
N ALA A 34 1.82 -9.93 -7.12
CA ALA A 34 0.83 -10.98 -6.90
C ALA A 34 -0.38 -10.90 -7.85
N ASN A 35 -0.68 -9.73 -8.42
CA ASN A 35 -1.85 -9.50 -9.26
C ASN A 35 -1.52 -9.16 -10.72
N GLY A 36 -0.23 -8.99 -11.06
CA GLY A 36 0.19 -8.58 -12.41
C GLY A 36 -0.31 -7.20 -12.81
N VAL A 37 -0.45 -6.27 -11.86
CA VAL A 37 -1.01 -4.94 -12.10
C VAL A 37 -0.01 -4.06 -12.86
N ARG A 38 -0.44 -3.46 -13.97
CA ARG A 38 0.34 -2.40 -14.61
C ARG A 38 -0.04 -1.04 -14.01
N ILE A 39 0.95 -0.15 -13.92
CA ILE A 39 0.74 1.21 -13.39
C ILE A 39 -0.36 1.94 -14.18
N ASP A 40 -0.40 1.76 -15.51
CA ASP A 40 -1.40 2.39 -16.39
C ASP A 40 -2.85 1.94 -16.11
N ASP A 41 -3.04 0.79 -15.44
CA ASP A 41 -4.35 0.24 -15.12
C ASP A 41 -4.88 0.71 -13.74
N VAL A 42 -4.07 1.45 -12.98
CA VAL A 42 -4.42 1.90 -11.63
C VAL A 42 -5.28 3.16 -11.68
N ALA A 43 -6.57 3.02 -11.37
CA ALA A 43 -7.49 4.16 -11.30
C ALA A 43 -7.22 5.08 -10.10
N CYS A 44 -7.06 4.51 -8.90
CA CYS A 44 -6.72 5.24 -7.68
C CYS A 44 -6.18 4.29 -6.59
N ILE A 45 -5.54 4.87 -5.56
CA ILE A 45 -5.14 4.15 -4.35
C ILE A 45 -5.61 4.95 -3.14
N LEU A 46 -6.22 4.26 -2.18
CA LEU A 46 -6.64 4.84 -0.91
C LEU A 46 -5.80 4.22 0.20
N PHE A 47 -5.19 5.07 1.01
CA PHE A 47 -4.43 4.66 2.18
C PHE A 47 -5.18 5.04 3.45
N THR A 48 -5.11 4.16 4.42
CA THR A 48 -5.59 4.39 5.79
C THR A 48 -4.51 3.90 6.74
N THR A 49 -4.32 4.60 7.84
CA THR A 49 -3.46 4.17 8.94
C THR A 49 -4.30 4.01 10.20
N THR A 50 -3.79 3.23 11.15
CA THR A 50 -4.31 3.25 12.52
C THR A 50 -3.91 4.58 13.18
N PRO A 51 -4.69 5.07 14.18
CA PRO A 51 -4.47 6.41 14.76
C PRO A 51 -3.12 6.63 15.45
N ASP A 52 -2.41 5.55 15.78
CA ASP A 52 -1.08 5.55 16.40
C ASP A 52 0.06 5.85 15.40
N LEU A 53 -0.20 5.83 14.09
CA LEU A 53 0.76 6.18 13.06
C LEU A 53 0.55 7.61 12.57
N ASN A 54 1.45 8.52 12.97
CA ASN A 54 1.37 9.96 12.73
C ASN A 54 2.72 10.67 12.51
N ALA A 55 3.79 9.91 12.25
CA ALA A 55 5.14 10.41 12.01
C ALA A 55 5.39 10.98 10.61
#